data_AF-A0A931XKN4-F1
#
_entry.id   AF-A0A931XKN4-F1
#
_cell.length_a   1.000
_cell.length_b   1.000
_cell.length_c   1.000
_cell.angle_alpha   90.00
_cell.angle_beta   90.00
_cell.angle_gamma   90.00
#
_symmetry.space_group_name_H-M   'P 1'
#
loop_
_entity.id
_entity.type
_entity.pdbx_description
1 polymer ?
#
loop_
_entity_poly.entity_id
_entity_poly.type
_entity_poly.pdbx_seq_one_letter_code
_entity_poly.pdbx_strand_id
1 'polypeptide(L)'
;MTIARVLIIAGSDSGGGAGIQADLKAVSARGAFGMTAITALTAQSTTGVAGVVEIDPAFVAQQIDVVVADIGVDATKTGMPA
;
A
#
# COMPACT_ATOMS: atom_id res chain seq x y z
N MET A 1 -8.58 -8.90 22.29
CA MET A 1 -8.87 -7.88 21.26
C MET A 1 -8.46 -8.44 19.92
N THR A 2 -9.32 -8.35 18.91
CA THR A 2 -8.98 -8.72 17.53
C THR A 2 -8.14 -7.60 16.90
N ILE A 3 -7.05 -7.95 16.21
CA ILE A 3 -6.22 -6.98 15.48
C ILE A 3 -6.95 -6.60 14.19
N ALA A 4 -7.20 -5.31 13.97
CA ALA A 4 -7.83 -4.83 12.74
C ALA A 4 -6.88 -4.98 11.54
N ARG A 5 -7.40 -5.44 10.40
CA ARG A 5 -6.66 -5.65 9.15
C ARG A 5 -6.95 -4.51 8.18
N VAL A 6 -5.91 -3.79 7.76
CA VAL A 6 -6.03 -2.61 6.89
C VAL A 6 -5.34 -2.87 5.57
N LEU A 7 -6.09 -2.86 4.47
CA LEU A 7 -5.55 -2.94 3.12
C LEU A 7 -5.25 -1.54 2.57
N ILE A 8 -3.99 -1.30 2.22
CA ILE A 8 -3.50 -0.04 1.66
C ILE A 8 -3.34 -0.21 0.14
N ILE A 9 -4.01 0.64 -0.63
CA ILE A 9 -3.94 0.63 -2.10
C ILE A 9 -3.28 1.94 -2.54
N ALA A 10 -1.99 1.91 -2.86
CA ALA A 10 -1.21 3.12 -3.12
C ALA A 10 0.11 2.83 -3.87
N GLY A 11 0.76 3.88 -4.38
CA GLY A 11 2.11 3.81 -4.92
C GLY A 11 3.18 3.70 -3.82
N SER A 12 4.32 3.11 -4.16
CA SER A 12 5.47 3.00 -3.26
C SER A 12 6.21 4.33 -3.13
N ASP A 13 6.93 4.50 -2.03
CA ASP A 13 8.03 5.44 -1.85
C ASP A 13 9.27 4.66 -1.41
N SER A 14 10.31 4.64 -2.25
CA SER A 14 11.57 3.96 -1.93
C SER A 14 12.31 4.56 -0.72
N GLY A 15 12.10 5.85 -0.41
CA GLY A 15 12.63 6.51 0.78
C GLY A 15 11.85 6.20 2.06
N GLY A 16 10.64 5.63 1.93
CA GLY A 16 9.79 5.20 3.03
C GLY A 16 9.19 6.33 3.88
N GLY A 17 9.22 7.58 3.43
CA GLY A 17 8.63 8.74 4.10
C GLY A 17 7.18 9.00 3.71
N ALA A 18 6.75 8.51 2.55
CA ALA A 18 5.41 8.60 1.99
C ALA A 18 4.94 7.23 1.46
N GLY A 19 3.91 7.23 0.60
CA GLY A 19 3.42 6.04 -0.09
C GLY A 19 2.95 4.93 0.85
N ILE A 20 2.93 3.70 0.33
CA ILE A 20 2.51 2.51 1.10
C ILE A 20 3.37 2.32 2.35
N GLN A 21 4.64 2.72 2.30
CA GLN A 21 5.59 2.57 3.40
C GLN A 21 5.19 3.44 4.60
N ALA A 22 4.79 4.69 4.36
CA ALA A 22 4.28 5.57 5.41
C ALA A 22 2.93 5.07 5.94
N ASP A 23 2.07 4.56 5.05
CA ASP A 23 0.78 3.99 5.45
C ASP A 23 0.96 2.76 6.36
N LEU A 24 1.84 1.83 5.99
CA LEU A 24 2.16 0.65 6.80
C LEU A 24 2.70 1.03 8.18
N LYS A 25 3.57 2.04 8.25
CA LYS A 25 4.06 2.59 9.53
C LYS A 25 2.92 3.17 10.37
N ALA A 26 2.02 3.93 9.75
CA ALA A 26 0.86 4.51 10.44
C ALA A 26 -0.09 3.43 10.97
N VAL A 27 -0.39 2.42 10.15
CA VAL A 27 -1.22 1.26 10.54
C VAL A 27 -0.59 0.50 11.71
N SER A 28 0.71 0.22 11.61
CA SER A 28 1.46 -0.48 12.66
C SER A 28 1.49 0.31 13.97
N ALA A 29 1.71 1.64 13.88
CA ALA A 29 1.67 2.54 15.03
C ALA A 29 0.29 2.62 15.71
N ARG A 30 -0.79 2.21 15.02
CA ARG A 30 -2.15 2.09 15.58
C ARG A 30 -2.50 0.68 16.05
N GLY A 31 -1.54 -0.24 16.10
CA GLY A 31 -1.76 -1.61 16.56
C GLY A 31 -2.61 -2.46 15.61
N ALA A 32 -2.65 -2.10 14.33
CA ALA A 32 -3.37 -2.81 13.29
C ALA A 32 -2.39 -3.56 12.35
N PHE A 33 -2.90 -4.56 11.64
CA PHE A 33 -2.15 -5.34 10.66
C PHE A 33 -2.30 -4.70 9.27
N GLY A 34 -1.18 -4.29 8.67
CA GLY A 34 -1.18 -3.64 7.36
C GLY A 34 -0.90 -4.61 6.22
N MET A 35 -1.69 -4.52 5.15
CA MET A 35 -1.53 -5.24 3.89
C MET A 35 -1.51 -4.23 2.74
N THR A 36 -1.04 -4.63 1.56
CA THR A 36 -0.82 -3.68 0.45
C THR A 36 -1.28 -4.23 -0.89
N ALA A 37 -1.83 -3.35 -1.73
CA ALA A 37 -1.88 -3.48 -3.17
C ALA A 37 -1.15 -2.28 -3.79
N ILE A 38 -0.08 -2.54 -4.53
CA ILE A 38 0.82 -1.51 -5.04
C ILE A 38 0.35 -1.08 -6.42
N THR A 39 0.06 0.22 -6.58
CA THR A 39 -0.42 0.81 -7.85
C THR A 39 0.71 1.32 -8.75
N ALA A 40 1.83 1.72 -8.15
CA ALA A 40 3.04 2.11 -8.86
C ALA A 40 4.27 1.89 -8.00
N LEU A 41 5.39 1.57 -8.63
CA LEU A 41 6.71 1.62 -8.02
C LEU A 41 7.37 2.95 -8.35
N THR A 42 7.93 3.62 -7.34
CA THR A 42 8.67 4.87 -7.53
C THR A 42 10.12 4.71 -7.09
N ALA A 43 11.04 5.19 -7.92
CA ALA A 43 12.40 5.51 -7.49
C ALA A 43 12.37 6.89 -6.82
N GLN A 44 11.88 6.94 -5.58
CA GLN A 44 11.65 8.17 -4.82
C GLN A 44 12.59 8.26 -3.61
N SER A 45 13.00 9.49 -3.29
CA SER A 45 13.72 9.84 -2.07
C SER A 45 13.20 11.15 -1.50
N THR A 46 13.83 11.66 -0.45
CA THR A 46 13.47 12.94 0.17
C THR A 46 13.69 14.15 -0.73
N THR A 47 14.45 14.03 -1.82
CA THR A 47 14.75 15.13 -2.74
C THR A 47 13.95 15.11 -4.03
N GLY A 48 13.17 14.06 -4.28
CA GLY A 48 12.30 13.96 -5.46
C GLY A 48 12.03 12.55 -5.95
N VAL A 49 11.41 12.46 -7.12
CA VAL A 49 11.07 11.22 -7.82
C VAL A 49 11.93 11.13 -9.09
N ALA A 50 12.74 10.09 -9.20
CA ALA A 50 13.62 9.86 -10.35
C ALA A 50 12.98 8.97 -11.43
N GLY A 51 11.93 8.22 -11.08
CA GLY A 51 11.24 7.34 -12.02
C GLY A 51 9.99 6.72 -11.41
N VAL A 52 9.06 6.33 -12.29
CA VAL A 52 7.80 5.68 -11.93
C VAL A 52 7.59 4.51 -12.87
N VAL A 53 7.18 3.38 -12.32
CA VAL A 53 6.67 2.22 -13.04
C VAL A 53 5.25 1.98 -12.58
N GLU A 54 4.29 2.22 -13.46
CA GLU A 54 2.88 1.93 -13.20
C GLU A 54 2.65 0.43 -13.23
N ILE A 55 1.81 -0.05 -12.31
CA ILE A 55 1.41 -1.45 -12.27
C ILE A 55 0.10 -1.59 -13.05
N ASP A 56 0.00 -2.62 -13.89
CA ASP A 56 -1.22 -2.96 -14.61
C ASP A 56 -2.42 -3.03 -13.64
N PRO A 57 -3.50 -2.26 -13.88
CA PRO A 57 -4.70 -2.30 -13.05
C PRO A 57 -5.28 -3.70 -12.83
N ALA A 58 -5.18 -4.60 -13.83
CA ALA A 58 -5.62 -5.99 -13.68
C ALA A 58 -4.78 -6.73 -12.63
N PHE A 59 -3.47 -6.45 -12.59
CA PHE A 59 -2.59 -7.00 -11.57
C PHE A 59 -2.81 -6.36 -10.19
N VAL A 60 -3.18 -5.08 -10.12
CA VAL A 60 -3.62 -4.44 -8.86
C VAL A 60 -4.89 -5.10 -8.33
N ALA A 61 -5.89 -5.35 -9.20
CA ALA A 61 -7.09 -6.08 -8.82
C ALA A 61 -6.76 -7.48 -8.30
N GLN A 62 -5.84 -8.20 -8.98
CA GLN A 62 -5.38 -9.51 -8.53
C GLN A 62 -4.70 -9.46 -7.15
N GLN A 63 -3.89 -8.44 -6.85
CA GLN A 63 -3.32 -8.24 -5.51
C GLN A 63 -4.42 -8.10 -4.44
N ILE A 64 -5.45 -7.30 -4.73
CA ILE A 64 -6.59 -7.09 -3.83
C ILE A 64 -7.35 -8.40 -3.61
N ASP A 65 -7.71 -9.10 -4.70
CA ASP A 65 -8.50 -10.33 -4.64
C ASP A 65 -7.81 -11.42 -3.83
N VAL A 66 -6.50 -11.62 -4.04
CA VAL A 66 -5.71 -12.61 -3.29
C VAL A 66 -5.67 -12.28 -1.80
N VAL A 67 -5.44 -11.02 -1.42
CA VAL A 67 -5.38 -10.61 -0.01
C VAL A 67 -6.76 -10.68 0.66
N VAL A 68 -7.81 -10.24 -0.02
CA VAL A 68 -9.18 -10.27 0.50
C VAL A 68 -9.67 -11.69 0.69
N ALA A 69 -9.36 -12.61 -0.23
CA ALA A 69 -9.80 -13.99 -0.16
C ALA A 69 -9.10 -14.80 0.95
N ASP A 70 -7.81 -14.55 1.18
CA ASP A 70 -7.01 -15.28 2.18
C ASP A 70 -7.09 -14.65 3.57
N ILE A 71 -6.65 -13.38 3.67
CA ILE A 71 -6.47 -12.71 4.95
C ILE A 71 -7.74 -12.00 5.39
N GLY A 72 -8.53 -11.49 4.44
CA GLY A 72 -9.70 -10.61 4.64
C GLY A 72 -9.33 -9.18 5.07
N VAL A 73 -10.32 -8.28 5.08
CA VAL A 73 -10.09 -6.83 5.25
C VAL A 73 -11.16 -6.21 6.15
N ASP A 74 -10.74 -5.41 7.13
CA ASP A 74 -11.63 -4.65 8.02
C ASP A 74 -11.74 -3.17 7.62
N ALA A 75 -10.68 -2.62 7.00
CA ALA A 75 -10.66 -1.26 6.47
C ALA A 75 -9.72 -1.15 5.26
N THR A 76 -10.00 -0.17 4.40
CA THR A 76 -9.15 0.17 3.26
C THR A 76 -8.68 1.61 3.34
N LYS A 77 -7.44 1.85 2.90
CA LYS A 77 -6.89 3.19 2.66
C LYS A 77 -6.45 3.27 1.21
N THR A 78 -6.89 4.30 0.49
CA THR A 78 -6.40 4.60 -0.85
C THR A 78 -5.41 5.76 -0.79
N GLY A 79 -4.33 5.66 -1.55
CA GLY A 79 -3.36 6.73 -1.78
C GLY A 79 -3.48 7.27 -3.20
N MET A 80 -2.39 7.86 -3.70
CA MET A 80 -2.28 8.27 -5.10
C MET A 80 -2.58 7.08 -6.01
N PRO A 81 -3.65 7.12 -6.82
CA PRO A 81 -3.78 6.24 -7.96
C PRO A 81 -2.73 6.69 -8.99
N ALA A 82 -1.94 5.75 -9.48
CA ALA A 82 -1.28 5.94 -10.76
C ALA A 82 -2.34 5.69 -11.84
#